data_AF-A0A231V3S2-F1
#
_entry.id   AF-A0A231V3S2-F1
#
_cell.length_a   1.000
_cell.length_b   1.000
_cell.length_c   1.000
_cell.angle_alpha   90.00
_cell.angle_beta   90.00
_cell.angle_gamma   90.00
#
_symmetry.space_group_name_H-M   'P 1'
#
loop_
_entity.id
_entity.type
_entity.pdbx_description
1 polymer ?
#
loop_
_entity_poly.entity_id
_entity_poly.type
_entity_poly.pdbx_seq_one_letter_code
_entity_poly.pdbx_strand_id
1 'polypeptide(L)'
;MACSGTVALGAFVAAILANPAPAQAQVNCRVVQSIGNALAGDIRDQMNARVAGARYEISRRKTLIIRGVDRVRFDGCRMRADLSVTLKRKIRRDASGSIRLGATVQSFTRDRVCLGGVGVEKVSLSRTLNIGERWYKRAANRALPNRQCFSR
;
A
#
# COMPACT_ATOMS: atom_id res chain seq x y z
N MET A 1 32.55 -65.54 -22.46
CA MET A 1 33.25 -65.60 -21.16
C MET A 1 33.99 -64.28 -20.96
N ALA A 2 34.03 -63.80 -19.72
CA ALA A 2 34.42 -62.47 -19.22
C ALA A 2 33.27 -61.45 -19.17
N CYS A 3 32.97 -60.75 -18.07
CA CYS A 3 33.24 -60.90 -16.64
C CYS A 3 32.37 -59.85 -15.90
N SER A 4 31.93 -60.20 -14.69
CA SER A 4 31.13 -59.41 -13.74
C SER A 4 31.82 -58.14 -13.24
N GLY A 5 31.03 -57.17 -12.73
CA GLY A 5 31.54 -56.00 -12.01
C GLY A 5 30.46 -55.08 -11.41
N THR A 6 30.02 -55.41 -10.20
CA THR A 6 29.17 -54.68 -9.24
C THR A 6 29.69 -53.26 -8.91
N VAL A 7 28.83 -52.23 -8.74
CA VAL A 7 28.81 -51.30 -7.58
C VAL A 7 27.44 -50.57 -7.48
N ALA A 8 26.96 -50.54 -6.24
CA ALA A 8 25.80 -49.91 -5.63
C ALA A 8 25.44 -48.47 -6.03
N LEU A 9 24.18 -48.08 -5.82
CA LEU A 9 23.81 -46.85 -5.09
C LEU A 9 22.31 -46.86 -4.76
N GLY A 10 22.01 -46.67 -3.48
CA GLY A 10 20.68 -46.81 -2.89
C GLY A 10 19.67 -45.78 -3.39
N ALA A 11 18.44 -46.25 -3.59
CA ALA A 11 17.29 -45.39 -3.82
C ALA A 11 16.68 -44.99 -2.46
N PHE A 12 17.13 -43.87 -1.90
CA PHE A 12 16.36 -43.12 -0.92
C PHE A 12 15.15 -42.53 -1.65
N VAL A 13 13.98 -43.17 -1.53
CA VAL A 13 12.71 -42.62 -2.02
C VAL A 13 12.28 -41.53 -1.03
N ALA A 14 12.76 -40.30 -1.27
CA ALA A 14 12.24 -39.12 -0.59
C ALA A 14 10.83 -38.83 -1.14
N ALA A 15 9.81 -39.23 -0.39
CA ALA A 15 8.43 -38.81 -0.61
C ALA A 15 8.34 -37.29 -0.40
N ILE A 16 8.43 -36.54 -1.49
CA ILE A 16 8.20 -35.09 -1.51
C ILE A 16 6.71 -34.89 -1.24
N LEU A 17 6.38 -34.54 0.01
CA LEU A 17 5.09 -33.95 0.39
C LEU A 17 4.94 -32.63 -0.38
N ALA A 18 4.30 -32.71 -1.54
CA ALA A 18 3.84 -31.55 -2.29
C ALA A 18 2.74 -30.86 -1.48
N ASN A 19 3.15 -29.95 -0.59
CA ASN A 19 2.24 -29.09 0.14
C ASN A 19 1.60 -28.15 -0.91
N PRO A 20 0.28 -28.26 -1.21
CA PRO A 20 -0.34 -27.36 -2.16
C PRO A 20 -0.25 -25.94 -1.61
N ALA A 21 0.47 -25.07 -2.32
CA ALA A 21 0.50 -23.65 -2.01
C ALA A 21 -0.96 -23.16 -1.90
N PRO A 22 -1.31 -22.39 -0.84
CA PRO A 22 -2.68 -21.95 -0.68
C PRO A 22 -3.07 -21.15 -1.92
N ALA A 23 -4.05 -21.67 -2.66
CA ALA A 23 -4.68 -20.98 -3.77
C ALA A 23 -5.26 -19.69 -3.20
N GLN A 24 -4.55 -18.57 -3.37
CA GLN A 24 -5.08 -17.26 -3.03
C GLN A 24 -6.34 -17.09 -3.86
N ALA A 25 -7.50 -17.11 -3.19
CA ALA A 25 -8.80 -16.92 -3.82
C ALA A 25 -8.70 -15.76 -4.81
N GLN A 26 -8.90 -16.06 -6.09
CA GLN A 26 -8.61 -15.14 -7.18
C GLN A 26 -9.52 -13.91 -7.01
N VAL A 27 -8.95 -12.81 -6.54
CA VAL A 27 -9.71 -11.59 -6.23
C VAL A 27 -10.36 -11.09 -7.51
N ASN A 28 -11.70 -11.10 -7.57
CA ASN A 28 -12.42 -10.62 -8.72
C ASN A 28 -12.37 -9.08 -8.76
N CYS A 29 -11.43 -8.54 -9.53
CA CYS A 29 -11.16 -7.10 -9.59
C CYS A 29 -12.37 -6.26 -10.05
N ARG A 30 -13.29 -6.81 -10.85
CA ARG A 30 -14.51 -6.09 -11.24
C ARG A 30 -15.45 -5.92 -10.06
N VAL A 31 -15.59 -6.96 -9.24
CA VAL A 31 -16.41 -6.94 -8.02
C VAL A 31 -15.79 -5.97 -7.00
N VAL A 32 -14.48 -6.04 -6.80
CA VAL A 32 -13.74 -5.12 -5.92
C VAL A 32 -13.90 -3.66 -6.38
N GLN A 33 -13.80 -3.40 -7.67
CA GLN A 33 -13.98 -2.05 -8.21
C GLN A 33 -15.41 -1.55 -7.97
N SER A 34 -16.43 -2.35 -8.27
CA SER A 34 -17.83 -1.97 -8.07
C SER A 34 -18.12 -1.69 -6.60
N ILE A 35 -17.84 -2.66 -5.72
CA ILE A 35 -18.16 -2.54 -4.30
C ILE A 35 -17.24 -1.53 -3.61
N GLY A 36 -15.94 -1.52 -3.93
CA GLY A 36 -14.98 -0.56 -3.39
C GLY A 36 -15.34 0.88 -3.75
N ASN A 37 -15.84 1.14 -4.96
CA ASN A 37 -16.32 2.48 -5.33
C ASN A 37 -17.65 2.82 -4.64
N ALA A 38 -18.55 1.84 -4.44
CA ALA A 38 -19.77 2.05 -3.66
C ALA A 38 -19.46 2.39 -2.18
N LEU A 39 -18.41 1.77 -1.62
CA LEU A 39 -17.95 1.99 -0.24
C LEU A 39 -16.86 3.08 -0.13
N ALA A 40 -16.53 3.79 -1.22
CA ALA A 40 -15.41 4.73 -1.23
C ALA A 40 -15.62 5.89 -0.25
N GLY A 41 -16.88 6.29 -0.01
CA GLY A 41 -17.24 7.29 1.01
C GLY A 41 -16.86 6.82 2.42
N ASP A 42 -17.35 5.64 2.82
CA ASP A 42 -17.08 5.06 4.14
C ASP A 42 -15.59 4.82 4.36
N ILE A 43 -14.90 4.27 3.36
CA ILE A 43 -13.44 4.04 3.42
C ILE A 43 -12.70 5.37 3.54
N ARG A 44 -13.11 6.40 2.79
CA ARG A 44 -12.55 7.75 2.89
C ARG A 44 -12.73 8.28 4.31
N ASP A 45 -13.91 8.15 4.91
CA ASP A 45 -14.19 8.66 6.25
C ASP A 45 -13.40 7.90 7.33
N GLN A 46 -13.31 6.58 7.23
CA GLN A 46 -12.47 5.77 8.13
C GLN A 46 -10.98 6.11 8.00
N MET A 47 -10.48 6.28 6.76
CA MET A 47 -9.10 6.72 6.54
C MET A 47 -8.90 8.11 7.11
N ASN A 48 -9.81 9.05 6.82
CA ASN A 48 -9.74 10.43 7.27
C ASN A 48 -9.72 10.51 8.81
N ALA A 49 -10.56 9.75 9.50
CA ALA A 49 -10.56 9.68 10.97
C ALA A 49 -9.21 9.21 11.54
N ARG A 50 -8.46 8.37 10.82
CA ARG A 50 -7.15 7.86 11.26
C ARG A 50 -5.99 8.78 10.92
N VAL A 51 -6.04 9.47 9.77
CA VAL A 51 -4.88 10.24 9.25
C VAL A 51 -5.05 11.75 9.31
N ALA A 52 -6.26 12.28 9.44
CA ALA A 52 -6.47 13.73 9.49
C ALA A 52 -5.81 14.33 10.74
N GLY A 53 -5.10 15.45 10.54
CA GLY A 53 -4.35 16.13 11.59
C GLY A 53 -3.01 15.47 11.93
N ALA A 54 -2.70 14.28 11.39
CA ALA A 54 -1.45 13.60 11.67
C ALA A 54 -0.24 14.45 11.25
N ARG A 55 0.74 14.55 12.15
CA ARG A 55 1.96 15.33 11.99
C ARG A 55 3.15 14.40 11.88
N TYR A 56 3.89 14.52 10.78
CA TYR A 56 5.10 13.76 10.53
C TYR A 56 6.27 14.70 10.36
N GLU A 57 7.23 14.63 11.29
CA GLU A 57 8.46 15.38 11.17
C GLU A 57 9.34 14.76 10.07
N ILE A 58 9.59 15.52 9.01
CA ILE A 58 10.52 15.12 7.95
C ILE A 58 11.96 15.50 8.35
N SER A 59 12.09 16.66 9.01
CA SER A 59 13.35 17.19 9.54
C SER A 59 13.04 18.25 10.61
N ARG A 60 14.04 18.66 11.39
CA ARG A 60 13.92 19.73 12.40
C ARG A 60 13.31 21.04 11.91
N ARG A 61 13.32 21.30 10.59
CA ARG A 61 12.82 22.54 9.97
C ARG A 61 11.56 22.32 9.12
N LYS A 62 11.07 21.09 8.98
CA LYS A 62 9.98 20.71 8.08
C LYS A 62 9.07 19.64 8.69
N THR A 63 7.78 19.94 8.74
CA THR A 63 6.76 19.03 9.27
C THR A 63 5.66 18.85 8.22
N LEU A 64 5.37 17.62 7.85
CA LEU A 64 4.22 17.29 7.02
C LEU A 64 3.00 17.14 7.90
N ILE A 65 1.92 17.82 7.54
CA ILE A 65 0.62 17.71 8.21
C ILE A 65 -0.37 17.17 7.19
N ILE A 66 -1.02 16.06 7.51
CA ILE A 66 -2.12 15.56 6.70
C ILE A 66 -3.37 16.33 7.11
N ARG A 67 -3.99 17.02 6.15
CA ARG A 67 -5.25 17.76 6.38
C ARG A 67 -6.43 16.80 6.36
N GLY A 68 -6.41 15.85 5.45
CA GLY A 68 -7.43 14.83 5.33
C GLY A 68 -7.32 14.03 4.04
N VAL A 69 -8.31 13.16 3.82
CA VAL A 69 -8.45 12.36 2.60
C VAL A 69 -9.53 12.99 1.72
N ASP A 70 -9.14 13.44 0.54
CA ASP A 70 -10.04 14.14 -0.39
C ASP A 70 -10.87 13.15 -1.21
N ARG A 71 -10.24 12.07 -1.67
CA ARG A 71 -10.87 11.10 -2.55
C ARG A 71 -10.27 9.72 -2.34
N VAL A 72 -11.12 8.70 -2.36
CA VAL A 72 -10.75 7.29 -2.49
C VAL A 72 -11.44 6.75 -3.74
N ARG A 73 -10.74 5.93 -4.51
CA ARG A 73 -11.29 5.27 -5.70
C ARG A 73 -10.64 3.91 -5.90
N PHE A 74 -11.40 3.01 -6.51
CA PHE A 74 -10.93 1.67 -6.87
C PHE A 74 -10.91 1.53 -8.39
N ASP A 75 -9.80 1.00 -8.90
CA ASP A 75 -9.52 0.76 -10.32
C ASP A 75 -9.06 -0.70 -10.42
N GLY A 76 -10.01 -1.58 -10.75
CA GLY A 76 -9.86 -3.03 -10.54
C GLY A 76 -9.53 -3.38 -9.09
N CYS A 77 -8.42 -4.11 -8.90
CA CYS A 77 -7.90 -4.49 -7.59
C CYS A 77 -6.95 -3.44 -6.98
N ARG A 78 -6.85 -2.23 -7.54
CA ARG A 78 -6.03 -1.16 -6.98
C ARG A 78 -6.91 -0.08 -6.36
N MET A 79 -6.60 0.27 -5.12
CA MET A 79 -7.12 1.45 -4.47
C MET A 79 -6.18 2.63 -4.74
N ARG A 80 -6.75 3.79 -5.06
CA ARG A 80 -6.04 5.07 -5.05
C ARG A 80 -6.72 6.01 -4.07
N ALA A 81 -5.92 6.67 -3.23
CA ALA A 81 -6.40 7.71 -2.33
C ALA A 81 -5.63 9.01 -2.57
N ASP A 82 -6.33 10.12 -2.72
CA ASP A 82 -5.72 11.45 -2.80
C ASP A 82 -5.93 12.13 -1.43
N LEU A 83 -4.83 12.59 -0.82
CA LEU A 83 -4.81 13.26 0.47
C LEU A 83 -4.34 14.69 0.32
N SER A 84 -5.00 15.61 1.00
CA SER A 84 -4.54 16.98 1.14
C SER A 84 -3.52 17.08 2.26
N VAL A 85 -2.40 17.74 1.97
CA VAL A 85 -1.30 17.92 2.93
C VAL A 85 -0.81 19.35 2.98
N THR A 86 -0.24 19.71 4.12
CA THR A 86 0.47 20.97 4.32
C THR A 86 1.86 20.66 4.87
N LEU A 87 2.89 21.06 4.13
CA LEU A 87 4.27 21.06 4.58
C LEU A 87 4.55 22.38 5.30
N LYS A 88 4.58 22.33 6.63
CA LYS A 88 5.06 23.43 7.46
C LYS A 88 6.57 23.56 7.38
N ARG A 89 7.07 24.78 7.24
CA ARG A 89 8.51 25.07 7.13
C ARG A 89 8.88 26.22 8.05
N LYS A 90 9.98 26.08 8.79
CA LYS A 90 10.41 27.13 9.74
C LYS A 90 10.95 28.40 9.05
N ILE A 91 11.60 28.26 7.89
CA ILE A 91 12.36 29.33 7.22
C ILE A 91 11.62 29.96 6.04
N ARG A 92 10.73 29.20 5.39
CA ARG A 92 9.98 29.65 4.21
C ARG A 92 8.49 29.55 4.49
N ARG A 93 7.67 30.25 3.71
CA ARG A 93 6.21 30.10 3.75
C ARG A 93 5.82 28.62 3.64
N ASP A 94 4.71 28.23 4.25
CA ASP A 94 4.21 26.86 4.17
C ASP A 94 3.88 26.47 2.72
N ALA A 95 3.93 25.17 2.44
CA ALA A 95 3.56 24.60 1.15
C ALA A 95 2.32 23.73 1.31
N SER A 96 1.31 23.97 0.48
CA SER A 96 0.12 23.11 0.40
C SER A 96 0.26 22.17 -0.78
N GLY A 97 -0.35 21.00 -0.72
CA GLY A 97 -0.35 20.09 -1.86
C GLY A 97 -1.14 18.83 -1.61
N SER A 98 -0.95 17.85 -2.48
CA SER A 98 -1.65 16.58 -2.44
C SER A 98 -0.69 15.40 -2.54
N ILE A 99 -1.03 14.33 -1.83
CA ILE A 99 -0.33 13.04 -1.89
C ILE A 99 -1.29 12.02 -2.49
N ARG A 100 -0.86 11.36 -3.55
CA ARG A 100 -1.57 10.22 -4.11
C ARG A 100 -0.96 8.94 -3.55
N LEU A 101 -1.78 8.16 -2.87
CA LEU A 101 -1.47 6.81 -2.42
C LEU A 101 -2.03 5.81 -3.41
N GLY A 102 -1.29 4.74 -3.62
CA GLY A 102 -1.72 3.52 -4.27
C GLY A 102 -1.65 2.37 -3.27
N ALA A 103 -2.62 1.48 -3.34
CA ALA A 103 -2.60 0.22 -2.61
C ALA A 103 -3.23 -0.88 -3.46
N THR A 104 -2.83 -2.13 -3.23
CA THR A 104 -3.39 -3.29 -3.91
C THR A 104 -4.29 -4.05 -2.94
N VAL A 105 -5.50 -4.37 -3.37
CA VAL A 105 -6.43 -5.20 -2.60
C VAL A 105 -5.90 -6.63 -2.61
N GLN A 106 -5.51 -7.14 -1.44
CA GLN A 106 -5.00 -8.50 -1.28
C GLN A 106 -6.13 -9.49 -1.00
N SER A 107 -7.11 -9.08 -0.20
CA SER A 107 -8.31 -9.88 0.05
C SER A 107 -9.53 -8.98 0.18
N PHE A 108 -10.64 -9.53 -0.29
CA PHE A 108 -11.93 -8.85 -0.29
C PHE A 108 -13.01 -9.84 0.15
N THR A 109 -13.68 -9.50 1.23
CA THR A 109 -14.86 -10.19 1.77
C THR A 109 -16.02 -9.20 1.83
N ARG A 110 -17.28 -9.65 1.93
CA ARG A 110 -18.48 -8.79 1.95
C ARG A 110 -18.34 -7.54 2.81
N ASP A 111 -17.69 -7.65 3.97
CA ASP A 111 -17.62 -6.57 4.96
C ASP A 111 -16.18 -6.13 5.27
N ARG A 112 -15.18 -6.68 4.56
CA ARG A 112 -13.76 -6.45 4.88
C ARG A 112 -12.91 -6.33 3.63
N VAL A 113 -12.14 -5.26 3.55
CA VAL A 113 -11.17 -5.00 2.48
C VAL A 113 -9.78 -4.91 3.10
N CYS A 114 -8.90 -5.83 2.73
CA CYS A 114 -7.50 -5.77 3.13
C CYS A 114 -6.62 -5.29 1.97
N LEU A 115 -5.93 -4.19 2.23
CA LEU A 115 -4.99 -3.57 1.33
C LEU A 115 -3.57 -3.96 1.72
N GLY A 116 -2.75 -4.25 0.71
CA GLY A 116 -1.32 -4.44 0.83
C GLY A 116 -0.56 -3.66 -0.23
N GLY A 117 0.74 -3.49 -0.04
CA GLY A 117 1.55 -2.67 -0.94
C GLY A 117 1.12 -1.21 -0.92
N VAL A 118 0.70 -0.72 0.25
CA VAL A 118 0.31 0.68 0.44
C VAL A 118 1.57 1.53 0.28
N GLY A 119 1.55 2.40 -0.73
CA GLY A 119 2.66 3.27 -1.03
C GLY A 119 2.19 4.59 -1.61
N VAL A 120 2.99 5.62 -1.41
CA VAL A 120 2.86 6.90 -2.07
C VAL A 120 3.26 6.73 -3.52
N GLU A 121 2.36 7.05 -4.45
CA GLU A 121 2.65 7.06 -5.88
C GLU A 121 3.27 8.40 -6.27
N LYS A 122 2.62 9.49 -5.86
CA LYS A 122 2.95 10.86 -6.24
C LYS A 122 2.78 11.81 -5.06
N VAL A 123 3.70 12.77 -4.92
CA VAL A 123 3.58 13.88 -3.97
C VAL A 123 3.67 15.15 -4.81
N SER A 124 2.65 15.99 -4.77
CA SER A 124 2.67 17.30 -5.40
C SER A 124 2.56 18.35 -4.32
N LEU A 125 3.60 19.18 -4.17
CA LEU A 125 3.63 20.26 -3.19
C LEU A 125 3.86 21.58 -3.92
N SER A 126 3.01 22.56 -3.65
CA SER A 126 3.21 23.91 -4.17
C SER A 126 4.49 24.51 -3.61
N ARG A 127 5.21 25.31 -4.41
CA ARG A 127 6.37 26.09 -3.96
C ARG A 127 7.46 25.23 -3.29
N THR A 128 7.58 23.98 -3.70
CA THR A 128 8.75 23.13 -3.46
C THR A 128 9.38 22.85 -4.82
N LEU A 129 10.64 23.24 -5.01
CA LEU A 129 11.42 22.80 -6.16
C LEU A 129 11.37 21.27 -6.20
N ASN A 130 11.09 20.68 -7.36
CA ASN A 130 10.87 19.23 -7.59
C ASN A 130 11.98 18.31 -7.00
N ILE A 131 13.13 18.89 -6.66
CA ILE A 131 14.28 18.30 -5.96
C ILE A 131 13.89 17.61 -4.63
N GLY A 132 12.80 18.03 -3.98
CA GLY A 132 12.37 17.48 -2.68
C GLY A 132 11.46 16.24 -2.73
N GLU A 133 10.85 15.92 -3.88
CA GLU A 133 9.76 14.94 -3.96
C GLU A 133 10.17 13.54 -3.49
N ARG A 134 11.39 13.09 -3.81
CA ARG A 134 11.89 11.77 -3.38
C ARG A 134 11.98 11.65 -1.85
N TRP A 135 12.40 12.71 -1.17
CA TRP A 135 12.47 12.74 0.30
C TRP A 135 11.09 12.76 0.93
N TYR A 136 10.17 13.56 0.39
CA TYR A 136 8.78 13.60 0.87
C TYR A 136 8.06 12.27 0.64
N LYS A 137 8.28 11.64 -0.52
CA LYS A 137 7.77 10.31 -0.84
C LYS A 137 8.28 9.26 0.13
N ARG A 138 9.58 9.28 0.46
CA ARG A 138 10.18 8.37 1.45
C ARG A 138 9.60 8.58 2.86
N ALA A 139 9.47 9.83 3.30
CA ALA A 139 8.90 10.15 4.60
C ALA A 139 7.42 9.73 4.70
N ALA A 140 6.63 10.04 3.66
CA ALA A 140 5.22 9.65 3.60
C ALA A 140 5.04 8.11 3.49
N ASN A 141 5.91 7.40 2.76
CA ASN A 141 5.93 5.93 2.78
C ASN A 141 6.24 5.35 4.16
N ARG A 142 7.14 5.98 4.92
CA ARG A 142 7.47 5.54 6.28
C ARG A 142 6.32 5.79 7.26
N ALA A 143 5.54 6.83 7.02
CA ALA A 143 4.39 7.20 7.83
C ALA A 143 3.17 6.29 7.65
N LEU A 144 3.08 5.55 6.54
CA LEU A 144 1.92 4.76 6.17
C LEU A 144 2.17 3.27 6.39
N PRO A 145 1.36 2.58 7.20
CA PRO A 145 1.50 1.15 7.37
C PRO A 145 1.16 0.41 6.08
N ASN A 146 2.04 -0.52 5.70
CA ASN A 146 2.04 -1.21 4.40
C ASN A 146 0.93 -2.28 4.27
N ARG A 147 0.15 -2.50 5.34
CA ARG A 147 -0.98 -3.44 5.43
C ARG A 147 -2.08 -2.78 6.25
N GLN A 148 -3.22 -2.53 5.63
CA GLN A 148 -4.39 -1.98 6.32
C GLN A 148 -5.62 -2.76 5.91
N CYS A 149 -6.40 -3.20 6.90
CA CYS A 149 -7.73 -3.73 6.66
C CYS A 149 -8.76 -2.73 7.14
N PHE A 150 -9.75 -2.50 6.29
CA PHE A 150 -10.93 -1.71 6.60
C PHE A 150 -12.11 -2.68 6.67
N SER A 151 -12.91 -2.53 7.72
CA SER A 151 -14.16 -3.27 7.89
C SER A 151 -15.30 -2.27 8.00
N ARG A 152 -16.48 -2.68 7.53
CA ARG A 152 -17.70 -1.93 7.78
C ARG A 152 -18.07 -1.96 9.26
#